data_AF-A0A9D9U209-F1
#
_entry.id   AF-A0A9D9U209-F1
#
_cell.length_a   1.000
_cell.length_b   1.000
_cell.length_c   1.000
_cell.angle_alpha   90.00
_cell.angle_beta   90.00
_cell.angle_gamma   90.00
#
_symmetry.space_group_name_H-M   'P 1'
#
loop_
_entity.id
_entity.type
_entity.pdbx_description
1 polymer ?
#
loop_
_entity_poly.entity_id
_entity_poly.type
_entity_poly.pdbx_seq_one_letter_code
_entity_poly.pdbx_strand_id
1 'polypeptide(L)'
;MKSIIFFIVCAISSIITIAQSTVGITGIRDTSYNILNEYNKHLKNYPGIQIAKETSYPYVKEEKNIAYCKTPQRELKLDVFYPKEKSKIKRTAILFIHGGGWRSGNKSMHYPLLQELASLGYVCITPEYRLSTEALYPAGVHDIKTSIRWIRQHAKQYNIDVNKIVVAGHSAGGELAAFMGATNGMKQFEGEGCYQKFSSKANAVIDLDGTLAFIHPESGEGDDSKRISAGTYWFGYSKTENPDIWKQAAPLTHVGKHNPPTLFINSAVDRMHAGREDFIAILNQHNIYSEVKTLKGSPHTFLLFNPWFDTTVAYMDQFIRKIFHVQKKAEKEITVAQGGSGDFRTVQEALNAVPVNNKKPVTIFIKKGIYKEKLYLDSSKQFVSLVGEDKFNTVLTYNDHTGKISPKGDTINTQTSWSFLIKADNFTATDITFQNDAGFTAGQAVAVESDGDKAVFKNCRFIGFQDVLFTNNEKSRQYYENCYIEGTTDFIFGSATVWFEKTHIHSKKNSHITAASTPKEKEFGYIFNNCKLTGDTSLHSVSLGRPWRTYAHTVYMNTYIGPHIKAEGWSNWNNTDNDKTTRYAEYKNYGPSSNPKTRINWSKQLTEVEAKNYTPKNIFNGWNPLQ
;
A
#
# COMPACT_ATOMS: atom_id res chain seq x y z
N MET A 1 -89.82 -21.96 13.38
CA MET A 1 -88.46 -22.21 12.84
C MET A 1 -88.01 -20.94 12.13
N LYS A 2 -87.06 -20.19 12.71
CA LYS A 2 -86.46 -19.00 12.10
C LYS A 2 -85.12 -19.42 11.50
N SER A 3 -84.99 -19.34 10.18
CA SER A 3 -83.72 -19.59 9.47
C SER A 3 -82.86 -18.34 9.53
N ILE A 4 -81.69 -18.44 10.18
CA ILE A 4 -80.66 -17.42 10.21
C ILE A 4 -79.76 -17.63 8.99
N ILE A 5 -79.73 -16.65 8.10
CA ILE A 5 -78.82 -16.61 6.93
C ILE A 5 -77.50 -15.99 7.40
N PHE A 6 -76.42 -16.76 7.34
CA PHE A 6 -75.06 -16.31 7.60
C PHE A 6 -74.51 -15.66 6.32
N PHE A 7 -74.27 -14.35 6.34
CA PHE A 7 -73.54 -13.66 5.27
C PHE A 7 -72.04 -13.87 5.50
N ILE A 8 -71.39 -14.67 4.65
CA ILE A 8 -69.92 -14.74 4.57
C ILE A 8 -69.47 -13.59 3.67
N VAL A 9 -68.84 -12.58 4.27
CA VAL A 9 -68.15 -11.52 3.54
C VAL A 9 -66.74 -12.02 3.22
N CYS A 10 -66.53 -12.52 2.00
CA CYS A 10 -65.20 -12.76 1.46
C CYS A 10 -64.56 -11.40 1.11
N ALA A 11 -63.67 -10.91 1.96
CA ALA A 11 -62.79 -9.80 1.64
C ALA A 11 -61.72 -10.29 0.63
N ILE A 12 -61.95 -10.03 -0.66
CA ILE A 12 -60.94 -10.20 -1.70
C ILE A 12 -59.95 -9.05 -1.54
N SER A 13 -58.84 -9.29 -0.83
CA SER A 13 -57.69 -8.39 -0.88
C SER A 13 -57.03 -8.54 -2.25
N SER A 14 -57.35 -7.64 -3.17
CA SER A 14 -56.68 -7.53 -4.46
C SER A 14 -55.21 -7.17 -4.23
N ILE A 15 -54.33 -8.17 -4.22
CA ILE A 15 -52.89 -7.93 -4.28
C ILE A 15 -52.61 -7.44 -5.71
N ILE A 16 -52.41 -6.13 -5.87
CA ILE A 16 -51.96 -5.56 -7.14
C ILE A 16 -50.51 -6.02 -7.33
N THR A 17 -50.30 -7.06 -8.11
CA THR A 17 -48.97 -7.47 -8.57
C THR A 17 -48.52 -6.52 -9.68
N ILE A 18 -47.61 -5.61 -9.37
CA ILE A 18 -46.95 -4.76 -10.37
C ILE A 18 -45.93 -5.63 -11.11
N ALA A 19 -46.00 -5.70 -12.43
CA ALA A 19 -45.05 -6.45 -13.25
C ALA A 19 -43.69 -5.73 -13.31
N GLN A 20 -42.60 -6.49 -13.39
CA GLN A 20 -41.25 -5.92 -13.46
C GLN A 20 -41.09 -5.12 -14.76
N SER A 21 -40.73 -3.86 -14.63
CA SER A 21 -40.52 -2.97 -15.75
C SER A 21 -39.27 -3.36 -16.52
N THR A 22 -39.42 -3.56 -17.83
CA THR A 22 -38.31 -3.70 -18.78
C THR A 22 -37.97 -2.37 -19.45
N VAL A 23 -38.57 -1.27 -19.00
CA VAL A 23 -38.32 0.07 -19.54
C VAL A 23 -36.85 0.40 -19.32
N GLY A 24 -36.14 0.71 -20.40
CA GLY A 24 -34.72 1.05 -20.37
C GLY A 24 -33.77 -0.08 -20.76
N ILE A 25 -34.27 -1.31 -20.98
CA ILE A 25 -33.53 -2.38 -21.69
C ILE A 25 -33.56 -2.07 -23.19
N THR A 26 -32.40 -1.75 -23.75
CA THR A 26 -32.23 -1.39 -25.16
C THR A 26 -31.43 -2.43 -25.94
N GLY A 27 -30.74 -3.35 -25.25
CA GLY A 27 -29.76 -4.26 -25.84
C GLY A 27 -28.44 -3.57 -26.25
N ILE A 28 -28.33 -2.25 -26.01
CA ILE A 28 -27.17 -1.44 -26.39
C ILE A 28 -26.55 -0.86 -25.12
N ARG A 29 -25.23 -0.96 -24.98
CA ARG A 29 -24.51 -0.38 -23.84
C ARG A 29 -24.55 1.15 -23.89
N ASP A 30 -24.86 1.75 -22.74
CA ASP A 30 -24.73 3.19 -22.54
C ASP A 30 -23.26 3.54 -22.25
N THR A 31 -22.67 4.44 -23.05
CA THR A 31 -21.27 4.90 -22.92
C THR A 31 -21.16 6.38 -22.53
N SER A 32 -22.26 6.99 -22.10
CA SER A 32 -22.33 8.41 -21.74
C SER A 32 -21.51 8.74 -20.49
N TYR A 33 -21.32 7.77 -19.58
CA TYR A 33 -20.38 7.85 -18.47
C TYR A 33 -18.96 7.52 -18.95
N ASN A 34 -18.11 8.54 -19.07
CA ASN A 34 -16.72 8.41 -19.51
C ASN A 34 -15.84 9.50 -18.89
N ILE A 35 -14.52 9.30 -18.93
CA ILE A 35 -13.53 10.16 -18.27
C ILE A 35 -13.64 11.63 -18.73
N LEU A 36 -13.79 11.88 -20.03
CA LEU A 36 -13.83 13.25 -20.56
C LEU A 36 -15.07 14.01 -20.10
N ASN A 37 -16.22 13.35 -20.10
CA ASN A 37 -17.46 13.95 -19.60
C ASN A 37 -17.36 14.25 -18.10
N GLU A 38 -16.82 13.33 -17.30
CA GLU A 38 -16.62 13.56 -15.86
C GLU A 38 -15.60 14.67 -15.59
N TYR A 39 -14.52 14.74 -16.37
CA TYR A 39 -13.53 15.81 -16.29
C TYR A 39 -14.18 17.18 -16.52
N ASN A 40 -14.93 17.32 -17.62
CA ASN A 40 -15.64 18.57 -17.95
C ASN A 40 -16.65 18.98 -16.88
N LYS A 41 -17.36 18.03 -16.26
CA LYS A 41 -18.26 18.31 -15.13
C LYS A 41 -17.52 18.84 -13.91
N HIS A 42 -16.32 18.33 -13.64
CA HIS A 42 -15.56 18.67 -12.43
C HIS A 42 -14.65 19.90 -12.57
N LEU A 43 -14.27 20.29 -13.78
CA LEU A 43 -13.41 21.45 -14.04
C LEU A 43 -13.85 22.73 -13.32
N LYS A 44 -15.16 23.00 -13.26
CA LYS A 44 -15.69 24.20 -12.60
C LYS A 44 -15.40 24.22 -11.09
N ASN A 45 -15.52 23.07 -10.43
CA ASN A 45 -15.36 22.95 -8.98
C ASN A 45 -13.91 22.63 -8.59
N TYR A 46 -13.10 22.15 -9.55
CA TYR A 46 -11.72 21.72 -9.36
C TYR A 46 -10.83 22.23 -10.52
N PRO A 47 -10.52 23.55 -10.57
CA PRO A 47 -9.85 24.18 -11.72
C PRO A 47 -8.41 23.72 -12.00
N GLY A 48 -7.80 22.92 -11.11
CA GLY A 48 -6.47 22.31 -11.29
C GLY A 48 -6.47 20.79 -11.44
N ILE A 49 -7.65 20.17 -11.57
CA ILE A 49 -7.78 18.72 -11.69
C ILE A 49 -7.12 18.23 -12.99
N GLN A 50 -6.49 17.07 -12.96
CA GLN A 50 -5.88 16.46 -14.15
C GLN A 50 -6.35 15.01 -14.28
N ILE A 51 -6.64 14.57 -15.51
CA ILE A 51 -6.93 13.17 -15.81
C ILE A 51 -5.73 12.30 -15.45
N ALA A 52 -5.95 11.24 -14.68
CA ALA A 52 -4.96 10.19 -14.47
C ALA A 52 -4.64 9.54 -15.81
N LYS A 53 -3.37 9.56 -16.21
CA LYS A 53 -2.95 9.12 -17.54
C LYS A 53 -2.62 7.64 -17.52
N GLU A 54 -2.90 6.97 -18.64
CA GLU A 54 -2.38 5.63 -18.85
C GLU A 54 -0.85 5.67 -18.89
N THR A 55 -0.22 4.74 -18.18
CA THR A 55 1.24 4.60 -18.13
C THR A 55 1.62 3.22 -18.65
N SER A 56 2.43 3.17 -19.70
CA SER A 56 2.99 1.91 -20.18
C SER A 56 4.27 1.57 -19.42
N TYR A 57 4.22 0.49 -18.63
CA TYR A 57 5.39 -0.04 -17.94
C TYR A 57 6.02 -1.16 -18.75
N PRO A 58 7.32 -1.13 -19.09
CA PRO A 58 7.96 -2.15 -19.95
C PRO A 58 7.97 -3.57 -19.32
N TYR A 59 7.74 -3.65 -18.01
CA TYR A 59 7.66 -4.87 -17.23
C TYR A 59 6.21 -5.29 -16.88
N VAL A 60 5.19 -4.56 -17.35
CA VAL A 60 3.78 -4.96 -17.26
C VAL A 60 3.32 -5.38 -18.65
N LYS A 61 2.58 -6.49 -18.73
CA LYS A 61 1.91 -6.96 -19.93
C LYS A 61 0.41 -6.72 -19.79
N GLU A 62 -0.20 -6.28 -20.90
CA GLU A 62 -1.64 -6.05 -21.01
C GLU A 62 -2.23 -7.01 -22.04
N GLU A 63 -3.29 -7.72 -21.67
CA GLU A 63 -4.09 -8.54 -22.58
C GLU A 63 -5.52 -8.05 -22.53
N LYS A 64 -6.02 -7.51 -23.65
CA LYS A 64 -7.32 -6.85 -23.71
C LYS A 64 -8.34 -7.70 -24.48
N ASN A 65 -9.61 -7.53 -24.15
CA ASN A 65 -10.78 -8.10 -24.82
C ASN A 65 -10.81 -9.63 -24.81
N ILE A 66 -10.37 -10.25 -23.72
CA ILE A 66 -10.44 -11.70 -23.53
C ILE A 66 -11.87 -12.08 -23.20
N ALA A 67 -12.50 -12.92 -24.03
CA ALA A 67 -13.82 -13.47 -23.72
C ALA A 67 -13.77 -14.36 -22.48
N TYR A 68 -14.63 -14.10 -21.49
CA TYR A 68 -14.69 -14.90 -20.27
C TYR A 68 -16.03 -15.62 -20.10
N CYS A 69 -17.13 -15.15 -20.68
CA CYS A 69 -18.37 -15.91 -20.72
C CYS A 69 -19.24 -15.44 -21.87
N LYS A 70 -20.08 -16.32 -22.39
CA LYS A 70 -21.05 -16.01 -23.44
C LYS A 70 -22.44 -15.88 -22.82
N THR A 71 -23.10 -14.75 -23.05
CA THR A 71 -24.53 -14.56 -22.74
C THR A 71 -25.37 -14.76 -24.01
N PRO A 72 -26.70 -14.80 -23.91
CA PRO A 72 -27.55 -14.83 -25.10
C PRO A 72 -27.33 -13.63 -26.03
N GLN A 73 -26.96 -12.47 -25.49
CA GLN A 73 -26.81 -11.22 -26.25
C GLN A 73 -25.40 -11.05 -26.84
N ARG A 74 -24.34 -11.37 -26.08
CA ARG A 74 -22.96 -11.17 -26.52
C ARG A 74 -21.95 -11.94 -25.66
N GLU A 75 -20.71 -11.98 -26.12
CA GLU A 75 -19.58 -12.35 -25.27
C GLU A 75 -19.27 -11.21 -24.30
N LEU A 76 -19.12 -11.57 -23.03
CA LEU A 76 -18.56 -10.70 -22.00
C LEU A 76 -17.05 -10.83 -22.01
N LYS A 77 -16.37 -9.69 -22.03
CA LYS A 77 -14.91 -9.60 -22.15
C LYS A 77 -14.29 -9.01 -20.90
N LEU A 78 -13.03 -9.33 -20.65
CA LEU A 78 -12.22 -8.73 -19.60
C LEU A 78 -10.84 -8.37 -20.14
N ASP A 79 -10.13 -7.52 -19.40
CA ASP A 79 -8.73 -7.19 -19.65
C ASP A 79 -7.88 -7.58 -18.45
N VAL A 80 -6.63 -7.96 -18.70
CA VAL A 80 -5.67 -8.39 -17.67
C VAL A 80 -4.37 -7.59 -17.80
N PHE A 81 -3.91 -7.03 -16.69
CA PHE A 81 -2.67 -6.27 -16.53
C PHE A 81 -1.80 -6.99 -15.51
N TYR A 82 -0.60 -7.42 -15.90
CA TYR A 82 0.21 -8.28 -15.03
C TYR A 82 1.71 -8.14 -15.24
N PRO A 83 2.54 -8.37 -14.21
CA PRO A 83 3.98 -8.39 -14.35
C PRO A 83 4.45 -9.43 -15.36
N LYS A 84 5.27 -9.01 -16.31
CA LYS A 84 5.87 -9.86 -17.36
C LYS A 84 6.85 -10.89 -16.79
N GLU A 85 7.48 -10.57 -15.66
CA GLU A 85 8.49 -11.43 -15.04
C GLU A 85 7.87 -12.74 -14.50
N LYS A 86 8.44 -13.86 -14.94
CA LYS A 86 8.13 -15.17 -14.37
C LYS A 86 8.60 -15.21 -12.92
N SER A 87 7.71 -15.58 -12.01
CA SER A 87 8.02 -15.71 -10.58
C SER A 87 7.60 -17.08 -10.07
N LYS A 88 8.35 -17.62 -9.10
CA LYS A 88 7.93 -18.79 -8.32
C LYS A 88 6.91 -18.42 -7.24
N ILE A 89 6.84 -17.14 -6.87
CA ILE A 89 5.88 -16.60 -5.90
C ILE A 89 4.60 -16.28 -6.64
N LYS A 90 3.49 -16.89 -6.22
CA LYS A 90 2.16 -16.58 -6.74
C LYS A 90 1.73 -15.17 -6.30
N ARG A 91 1.05 -14.47 -7.19
CA ARG A 91 0.68 -13.05 -7.04
C ARG A 91 -0.75 -12.91 -6.54
N THR A 92 -1.01 -11.83 -5.81
CA THR A 92 -2.38 -11.40 -5.49
C THR A 92 -3.07 -10.92 -6.77
N ALA A 93 -4.31 -11.34 -6.96
CA ALA A 93 -5.16 -10.84 -8.05
C ALA A 93 -6.12 -9.77 -7.54
N ILE A 94 -6.35 -8.75 -8.36
CA ILE A 94 -7.30 -7.67 -8.11
C ILE A 94 -8.31 -7.66 -9.26
N LEU A 95 -9.56 -8.02 -8.97
CA LEU A 95 -10.67 -7.80 -9.88
C LEU A 95 -11.22 -6.40 -9.64
N PHE A 96 -11.16 -5.50 -10.62
CA PHE A 96 -11.67 -4.13 -10.50
C PHE A 96 -12.93 -3.92 -11.34
N ILE A 97 -14.04 -3.61 -10.67
CA ILE A 97 -15.37 -3.42 -11.26
C ILE A 97 -15.60 -1.93 -11.51
N HIS A 98 -15.94 -1.58 -12.75
CA HIS A 98 -16.18 -0.18 -13.12
C HIS A 98 -17.52 0.33 -12.59
N GLY A 99 -17.56 1.64 -12.30
CA GLY A 99 -18.79 2.36 -11.94
C GLY A 99 -19.68 2.70 -13.13
N GLY A 100 -20.65 3.59 -12.89
CA GLY A 100 -21.63 4.04 -13.91
C GLY A 100 -23.10 3.69 -13.58
N GLY A 101 -23.43 3.53 -12.29
CA GLY A 101 -24.80 3.31 -11.83
C GLY A 101 -25.44 2.03 -12.39
N TRP A 102 -24.66 0.96 -12.56
CA TRP A 102 -25.09 -0.32 -13.16
C TRP A 102 -25.66 -0.20 -14.59
N ARG A 103 -25.67 1.00 -15.18
CA ARG A 103 -26.37 1.33 -16.42
C ARG A 103 -25.43 1.74 -17.54
N SER A 104 -24.36 2.46 -17.20
CA SER A 104 -23.38 3.01 -18.13
C SER A 104 -21.95 2.66 -17.68
N GLY A 105 -20.95 3.16 -18.40
CA GLY A 105 -19.54 3.03 -18.05
C GLY A 105 -18.81 1.92 -18.80
N ASN A 106 -17.50 1.83 -18.55
CA ASN A 106 -16.63 0.88 -19.24
C ASN A 106 -15.42 0.48 -18.40
N LYS A 107 -15.00 -0.78 -18.53
CA LYS A 107 -13.76 -1.31 -17.94
C LYS A 107 -12.50 -0.47 -18.26
N SER A 108 -12.47 0.21 -19.41
CA SER A 108 -11.35 1.05 -19.82
C SER A 108 -11.17 2.33 -19.00
N MET A 109 -12.18 2.75 -18.23
CA MET A 109 -12.10 3.97 -17.42
C MET A 109 -11.04 3.88 -16.32
N HIS A 110 -10.63 2.67 -15.94
CA HIS A 110 -9.71 2.45 -14.84
C HIS A 110 -8.36 1.87 -15.27
N TYR A 111 -8.02 1.86 -16.58
CA TYR A 111 -6.72 1.37 -17.05
C TYR A 111 -5.53 2.02 -16.33
N PRO A 112 -5.49 3.36 -16.07
CA PRO A 112 -4.41 3.96 -15.29
C PRO A 112 -4.22 3.27 -13.93
N LEU A 113 -5.31 3.05 -13.19
CA LEU A 113 -5.27 2.40 -11.88
C LEU A 113 -4.74 0.96 -11.97
N LEU A 114 -5.18 0.20 -12.96
CA LEU A 114 -4.77 -1.19 -13.13
C LEU A 114 -3.31 -1.31 -13.60
N GLN A 115 -2.83 -0.38 -14.42
CA GLN A 115 -1.44 -0.28 -14.83
C GLN A 115 -0.53 0.00 -13.62
N GLU A 116 -0.91 0.97 -12.77
CA GLU A 116 -0.16 1.29 -11.55
C GLU A 116 -0.12 0.11 -10.59
N LEU A 117 -1.26 -0.51 -10.28
CA LEU A 117 -1.31 -1.67 -9.40
C LEU A 117 -0.54 -2.86 -9.97
N ALA A 118 -0.62 -3.11 -11.28
CA ALA A 118 0.17 -4.15 -11.92
C ALA A 118 1.69 -3.87 -11.82
N SER A 119 2.10 -2.59 -11.89
CA SER A 119 3.50 -2.19 -11.71
C SER A 119 4.03 -2.51 -10.31
N LEU A 120 3.15 -2.52 -9.29
CA LEU A 120 3.46 -2.90 -7.91
C LEU A 120 3.54 -4.41 -7.69
N GLY A 121 3.26 -5.21 -8.72
CA GLY A 121 3.41 -6.67 -8.70
C GLY A 121 2.10 -7.47 -8.65
N TYR A 122 0.94 -6.81 -8.74
CA TYR A 122 -0.38 -7.44 -8.73
C TYR A 122 -0.80 -7.94 -10.13
N VAL A 123 -1.70 -8.92 -10.17
CA VAL A 123 -2.41 -9.28 -11.40
C VAL A 123 -3.76 -8.58 -11.36
N CYS A 124 -3.95 -7.57 -12.19
CA CYS A 124 -5.18 -6.77 -12.20
C CYS A 124 -6.08 -7.20 -13.36
N ILE A 125 -7.36 -7.41 -13.08
CA ILE A 125 -8.37 -7.85 -14.04
C ILE A 125 -9.53 -6.85 -13.99
N THR A 126 -10.04 -6.40 -15.13
CA THR A 126 -11.28 -5.61 -15.17
C THR A 126 -12.28 -6.22 -16.16
N PRO A 127 -13.47 -6.66 -15.69
CA PRO A 127 -14.46 -7.30 -16.54
C PRO A 127 -15.50 -6.30 -17.05
N GLU A 128 -16.04 -6.59 -18.23
CA GLU A 128 -17.40 -6.18 -18.57
C GLU A 128 -18.41 -7.01 -17.76
N TYR A 129 -19.54 -6.41 -17.43
CA TYR A 129 -20.73 -7.10 -16.93
C TYR A 129 -21.96 -6.57 -17.66
N ARG A 130 -23.08 -7.31 -17.65
CA ARG A 130 -24.32 -6.80 -18.23
C ARG A 130 -24.82 -5.61 -17.42
N LEU A 131 -24.98 -4.48 -18.11
CA LEU A 131 -25.58 -3.27 -17.56
C LEU A 131 -27.11 -3.33 -17.66
N SER A 132 -27.82 -2.41 -16.97
CA SER A 132 -29.29 -2.38 -16.95
C SER A 132 -29.93 -2.14 -18.32
N THR A 133 -29.17 -1.63 -19.30
CA THR A 133 -29.61 -1.57 -20.70
C THR A 133 -29.65 -2.94 -21.39
N GLU A 134 -28.99 -3.94 -20.81
CA GLU A 134 -28.88 -5.30 -21.36
C GLU A 134 -29.69 -6.31 -20.55
N ALA A 135 -29.65 -6.23 -19.22
CA ALA A 135 -30.37 -7.14 -18.33
C ALA A 135 -30.59 -6.53 -16.93
N LEU A 136 -31.70 -6.89 -16.29
CA LEU A 136 -32.01 -6.49 -14.92
C LEU A 136 -31.16 -7.26 -13.89
N TYR A 137 -31.12 -6.76 -12.66
CA TYR A 137 -30.61 -7.50 -11.51
C TYR A 137 -31.30 -8.89 -11.39
N PRO A 138 -30.57 -9.98 -11.06
CA PRO A 138 -29.15 -10.05 -10.64
C PRO A 138 -28.17 -10.42 -11.78
N ALA A 139 -28.48 -10.16 -13.06
CA ALA A 139 -27.65 -10.60 -14.18
C ALA A 139 -26.17 -10.15 -14.07
N GLY A 140 -25.93 -8.88 -13.75
CA GLY A 140 -24.57 -8.34 -13.56
C GLY A 140 -23.84 -8.96 -12.36
N VAL A 141 -24.54 -9.30 -11.28
CA VAL A 141 -23.98 -10.01 -10.11
C VAL A 141 -23.41 -11.37 -10.53
N HIS A 142 -24.18 -12.11 -11.34
CA HIS A 142 -23.75 -13.42 -11.86
C HIS A 142 -22.54 -13.30 -12.78
N ASP A 143 -22.47 -12.22 -13.57
CA ASP A 143 -21.34 -11.95 -14.47
C ASP A 143 -20.05 -11.68 -13.69
N ILE A 144 -20.13 -10.84 -12.65
CA ILE A 144 -18.98 -10.57 -11.76
C ILE A 144 -18.52 -11.83 -11.04
N LYS A 145 -19.43 -12.62 -10.45
CA LYS A 145 -19.05 -13.91 -9.86
C LYS A 145 -18.40 -14.86 -10.87
N THR A 146 -18.88 -14.86 -12.11
CA THR A 146 -18.27 -15.63 -13.20
C THR A 146 -16.85 -15.15 -13.51
N SER A 147 -16.58 -13.85 -13.47
CA SER A 147 -15.22 -13.32 -13.66
C SER A 147 -14.26 -13.73 -12.52
N ILE A 148 -14.74 -13.83 -11.27
CA ILE A 148 -13.95 -14.36 -10.15
C ILE A 148 -13.62 -15.86 -10.38
N ARG A 149 -14.59 -16.64 -10.88
CA ARG A 149 -14.36 -18.05 -11.25
C ARG A 149 -13.37 -18.17 -12.41
N TRP A 150 -13.44 -17.27 -13.39
CA TRP A 150 -12.48 -17.20 -14.49
C TRP A 150 -11.05 -16.95 -13.98
N ILE A 151 -10.86 -16.06 -13.00
CA ILE A 151 -9.55 -15.83 -12.36
C ILE A 151 -8.99 -17.13 -11.80
N ARG A 152 -9.81 -17.92 -11.09
CA ARG A 152 -9.37 -19.21 -10.52
C ARG A 152 -9.05 -20.25 -11.60
N GLN A 153 -9.84 -20.33 -12.66
CA GLN A 153 -9.57 -21.21 -13.79
C GLN A 153 -8.23 -20.85 -14.48
N HIS A 154 -7.87 -19.57 -14.55
CA HIS A 154 -6.66 -19.09 -15.23
C HIS A 154 -5.51 -18.78 -14.28
N ALA A 155 -5.61 -19.17 -12.99
CA ALA A 155 -4.62 -18.82 -11.98
C ALA A 155 -3.22 -19.34 -12.32
N LYS A 156 -3.11 -20.51 -12.96
CA LYS A 156 -1.81 -21.04 -13.41
C LYS A 156 -1.18 -20.19 -14.52
N GLN A 157 -1.99 -19.70 -15.46
CA GLN A 157 -1.53 -18.89 -16.60
C GLN A 157 -0.94 -17.56 -16.14
N TYR A 158 -1.62 -16.89 -15.20
CA TYR A 158 -1.22 -15.57 -14.70
C TYR A 158 -0.44 -15.63 -13.38
N ASN A 159 -0.05 -16.83 -12.93
CA ASN A 159 0.68 -17.06 -11.67
C ASN A 159 -0.01 -16.44 -10.44
N ILE A 160 -1.32 -16.64 -10.31
CA ILE A 160 -2.18 -16.10 -9.25
C ILE A 160 -2.26 -17.05 -8.06
N ASP A 161 -2.26 -16.50 -6.85
CA ASP A 161 -2.65 -17.20 -5.63
C ASP A 161 -4.18 -17.14 -5.48
N VAL A 162 -4.84 -18.30 -5.61
CA VAL A 162 -6.31 -18.40 -5.54
C VAL A 162 -6.89 -18.09 -4.15
N ASN A 163 -6.02 -17.96 -3.14
CA ASN A 163 -6.37 -17.52 -1.79
C ASN A 163 -6.15 -16.00 -1.57
N LYS A 164 -5.72 -15.27 -2.60
CA LYS A 164 -5.44 -13.83 -2.58
C LYS A 164 -6.13 -13.13 -3.75
N ILE A 165 -7.45 -13.28 -3.85
CA ILE A 165 -8.28 -12.58 -4.83
C ILE A 165 -9.01 -11.42 -4.13
N VAL A 166 -8.58 -10.19 -4.43
CA VAL A 166 -9.24 -8.95 -4.04
C VAL A 166 -10.34 -8.64 -5.05
N VAL A 167 -11.53 -8.30 -4.58
CA VAL A 167 -12.57 -7.69 -5.41
C VAL A 167 -12.67 -6.22 -5.01
N ALA A 168 -12.43 -5.34 -5.98
CA ALA A 168 -12.45 -3.90 -5.82
C ALA A 168 -13.40 -3.27 -6.83
N GLY A 169 -13.89 -2.07 -6.57
CA GLY A 169 -14.63 -1.34 -7.58
C GLY A 169 -15.02 0.05 -7.14
N HIS A 170 -15.49 0.85 -8.11
CA HIS A 170 -15.85 2.25 -7.88
C HIS A 170 -17.35 2.49 -8.07
N SER A 171 -17.97 3.28 -7.18
CA SER A 171 -19.39 3.66 -7.28
C SER A 171 -20.29 2.41 -7.29
N ALA A 172 -21.14 2.23 -8.30
CA ALA A 172 -21.87 0.98 -8.55
C ALA A 172 -20.95 -0.27 -8.57
N GLY A 173 -19.71 -0.14 -9.04
CA GLY A 173 -18.72 -1.21 -8.95
C GLY A 173 -18.19 -1.45 -7.54
N GLY A 174 -18.14 -0.42 -6.69
CA GLY A 174 -17.78 -0.52 -5.27
C GLY A 174 -18.87 -1.22 -4.48
N GLU A 175 -20.14 -0.88 -4.76
CA GLU A 175 -21.30 -1.62 -4.26
C GLU A 175 -21.23 -3.10 -4.67
N LEU A 176 -21.04 -3.40 -5.96
CA LEU A 176 -20.91 -4.78 -6.42
C LEU A 176 -19.71 -5.49 -5.77
N ALA A 177 -18.59 -4.81 -5.54
CA ALA A 177 -17.43 -5.38 -4.85
C ALA A 177 -17.76 -5.77 -3.40
N ALA A 178 -18.43 -4.87 -2.66
CA ALA A 178 -18.93 -5.17 -1.33
C ALA A 178 -19.96 -6.30 -1.34
N PHE A 179 -20.85 -6.33 -2.34
CA PHE A 179 -21.83 -7.39 -2.53
C PHE A 179 -21.17 -8.75 -2.76
N MET A 180 -20.08 -8.83 -3.54
CA MET A 180 -19.33 -10.06 -3.74
C MET A 180 -18.79 -10.63 -2.42
N GLY A 181 -18.24 -9.76 -1.56
CA GLY A 181 -17.74 -10.16 -0.24
C GLY A 181 -18.87 -10.56 0.71
N ALA A 182 -19.94 -9.78 0.77
CA ALA A 182 -21.10 -10.02 1.61
C ALA A 182 -21.91 -11.25 1.21
N THR A 183 -21.80 -11.71 -0.03
CA THR A 183 -22.51 -12.91 -0.53
C THR A 183 -21.59 -14.11 -0.73
N ASN A 184 -20.40 -14.09 -0.13
CA ASN A 184 -19.47 -15.21 -0.17
C ASN A 184 -20.13 -16.52 0.27
N GLY A 185 -20.25 -17.49 -0.65
CA GLY A 185 -20.79 -18.82 -0.38
C GLY A 185 -22.32 -18.89 -0.33
N MET A 186 -23.04 -17.81 -0.63
CA MET A 186 -24.49 -17.81 -0.69
C MET A 186 -25.00 -18.33 -2.04
N LYS A 187 -25.53 -19.56 -2.04
CA LYS A 187 -25.98 -20.25 -3.28
C LYS A 187 -26.94 -19.42 -4.15
N GLN A 188 -27.82 -18.65 -3.54
CA GLN A 188 -28.84 -17.85 -4.25
C GLN A 188 -28.25 -16.82 -5.22
N PHE A 189 -26.98 -16.41 -5.03
CA PHE A 189 -26.34 -15.39 -5.84
C PHE A 189 -25.29 -15.93 -6.81
N GLU A 190 -24.98 -17.24 -6.79
CA GLU A 190 -23.87 -17.80 -7.58
C GLU A 190 -24.12 -17.83 -9.09
N GLY A 191 -25.40 -17.84 -9.49
CA GLY A 191 -25.85 -17.98 -10.88
C GLY A 191 -25.38 -19.27 -11.56
N GLU A 192 -25.87 -19.50 -12.77
CA GLU A 192 -25.56 -20.70 -13.59
C GLU A 192 -24.54 -20.40 -14.70
N GLY A 193 -23.72 -19.37 -14.53
CA GLY A 193 -22.75 -18.92 -15.53
C GLY A 193 -21.56 -19.87 -15.75
N CYS A 194 -20.56 -19.40 -16.51
CA CYS A 194 -19.37 -20.16 -16.83
C CYS A 194 -18.52 -20.53 -15.58
N TYR A 195 -17.71 -21.60 -15.69
CA TYR A 195 -16.72 -22.03 -14.69
C TYR A 195 -17.26 -22.43 -13.30
N GLN A 196 -18.49 -22.95 -13.21
CA GLN A 196 -19.15 -23.28 -11.94
C GLN A 196 -18.36 -24.20 -10.99
N LYS A 197 -17.41 -24.99 -11.52
CA LYS A 197 -16.53 -25.84 -10.70
C LYS A 197 -15.57 -25.05 -9.79
N PHE A 198 -15.39 -23.75 -10.02
CA PHE A 198 -14.57 -22.88 -9.18
C PHE A 198 -15.44 -22.00 -8.29
N SER A 199 -14.90 -21.69 -7.10
CA SER A 199 -15.53 -20.75 -6.19
C SER A 199 -15.55 -19.32 -6.76
N SER A 200 -16.60 -18.55 -6.47
CA SER A 200 -16.65 -17.10 -6.70
C SER A 200 -16.23 -16.27 -5.47
N LYS A 201 -15.69 -16.93 -4.42
CA LYS A 201 -15.35 -16.27 -3.15
C LYS A 201 -14.31 -15.15 -3.32
N ALA A 202 -14.58 -13.98 -2.74
CA ALA A 202 -13.60 -12.91 -2.56
C ALA A 202 -12.78 -13.14 -1.27
N ASN A 203 -11.47 -12.92 -1.32
CA ASN A 203 -10.58 -13.01 -0.16
C ASN A 203 -10.39 -11.66 0.55
N ALA A 204 -10.70 -10.56 -0.14
CA ALA A 204 -10.68 -9.19 0.36
C ALA A 204 -11.62 -8.32 -0.48
N VAL A 205 -12.14 -7.26 0.11
CA VAL A 205 -12.95 -6.25 -0.59
C VAL A 205 -12.28 -4.88 -0.49
N ILE A 206 -12.31 -4.13 -1.58
CA ILE A 206 -12.03 -2.69 -1.58
C ILE A 206 -13.21 -1.96 -2.21
N ASP A 207 -13.98 -1.29 -1.37
CA ASP A 207 -15.10 -0.47 -1.81
C ASP A 207 -14.63 0.99 -2.00
N LEU A 208 -14.62 1.46 -3.25
CA LEU A 208 -14.34 2.85 -3.57
C LEU A 208 -15.67 3.58 -3.83
N ASP A 209 -16.21 4.23 -2.80
CA ASP A 209 -17.40 5.07 -2.92
C ASP A 209 -18.69 4.35 -3.37
N GLY A 210 -18.83 3.08 -3.01
CA GLY A 210 -20.03 2.27 -3.20
C GLY A 210 -21.09 2.48 -2.12
N THR A 211 -22.36 2.46 -2.53
CA THR A 211 -23.50 2.51 -1.62
C THR A 211 -23.77 1.12 -1.06
N LEU A 212 -23.73 0.96 0.26
CA LEU A 212 -23.88 -0.36 0.92
C LEU A 212 -25.33 -0.68 1.31
N ALA A 213 -26.18 0.35 1.37
CA ALA A 213 -27.59 0.23 1.68
C ALA A 213 -28.43 1.20 0.85
N PHE A 214 -29.25 0.68 -0.07
CA PHE A 214 -30.09 1.53 -0.90
C PHE A 214 -31.30 2.12 -0.14
N ILE A 215 -31.84 1.37 0.82
CA ILE A 215 -32.91 1.82 1.73
C ILE A 215 -32.29 2.22 3.06
N HIS A 216 -31.75 3.44 3.12
CA HIS A 216 -31.06 3.98 4.28
C HIS A 216 -31.28 5.50 4.38
N PRO A 217 -31.33 6.12 5.58
CA PRO A 217 -31.49 7.57 5.73
C PRO A 217 -30.43 8.40 5.00
N GLU A 218 -29.22 7.88 4.86
CA GLU A 218 -28.11 8.54 4.15
C GLU A 218 -28.11 8.26 2.64
N SER A 219 -28.95 7.32 2.16
CA SER A 219 -28.96 6.92 0.75
C SER A 219 -29.79 7.89 -0.09
N GLY A 220 -29.15 8.41 -1.13
CA GLY A 220 -29.83 9.14 -2.21
C GLY A 220 -30.25 8.24 -3.39
N GLU A 221 -29.99 6.94 -3.35
CA GLU A 221 -30.29 6.04 -4.46
C GLU A 221 -31.80 5.70 -4.51
N GLY A 222 -32.37 5.69 -5.71
CA GLY A 222 -33.81 5.48 -5.92
C GLY A 222 -34.68 6.73 -5.80
N ASP A 223 -34.10 7.94 -5.80
CA ASP A 223 -34.87 9.18 -5.95
C ASP A 223 -35.31 9.39 -7.41
N ASP A 224 -36.53 8.96 -7.70
CA ASP A 224 -37.16 9.05 -9.02
C ASP A 224 -37.94 10.37 -9.24
N SER A 225 -37.85 11.34 -8.33
CA SER A 225 -38.67 12.58 -8.34
C SER A 225 -38.46 13.46 -9.58
N LYS A 226 -37.27 13.43 -10.18
CA LYS A 226 -36.94 14.22 -11.39
C LYS A 226 -36.80 13.37 -12.65
N ARG A 227 -36.28 12.16 -12.51
CA ARG A 227 -36.06 11.19 -13.59
C ARG A 227 -35.90 9.81 -12.96
N ILE A 228 -36.21 8.77 -13.72
CA ILE A 228 -35.97 7.38 -13.29
C ILE A 228 -34.48 7.21 -12.96
N SER A 229 -34.20 6.76 -11.75
CA SER A 229 -32.87 6.53 -11.21
C SER A 229 -32.20 5.31 -11.84
N ALA A 230 -30.87 5.26 -11.71
CA ALA A 230 -30.10 4.15 -12.25
C ALA A 230 -30.44 2.83 -11.52
N GLY A 231 -30.64 2.87 -10.21
CA GLY A 231 -31.18 1.76 -9.42
C GLY A 231 -32.54 1.28 -9.92
N THR A 232 -33.51 2.17 -10.16
CA THR A 232 -34.84 1.77 -10.68
C THR A 232 -34.73 1.09 -12.04
N TYR A 233 -33.89 1.60 -12.95
CA TYR A 233 -33.61 0.92 -14.22
C TYR A 233 -32.97 -0.45 -14.04
N TRP A 234 -32.11 -0.61 -13.02
CA TRP A 234 -31.41 -1.87 -12.77
C TRP A 234 -32.32 -2.95 -12.17
N PHE A 235 -33.23 -2.55 -11.27
CA PHE A 235 -34.17 -3.47 -10.64
C PHE A 235 -35.44 -3.70 -11.45
N GLY A 236 -35.81 -2.79 -12.36
CA GLY A 236 -37.11 -2.81 -13.03
C GLY A 236 -38.28 -2.51 -12.08
N TYR A 237 -37.99 -2.02 -10.88
CA TYR A 237 -38.95 -1.59 -9.87
C TYR A 237 -38.38 -0.38 -9.15
N SER A 238 -39.22 0.62 -8.89
CA SER A 238 -38.87 1.67 -7.95
C SER A 238 -38.79 1.12 -6.53
N LYS A 239 -38.13 1.88 -5.65
CA LYS A 239 -37.96 1.51 -4.23
C LYS A 239 -39.28 1.36 -3.47
N THR A 240 -40.35 2.02 -3.92
CA THR A 240 -41.70 1.93 -3.36
C THR A 240 -42.49 0.74 -3.89
N GLU A 241 -42.29 0.36 -5.16
CA GLU A 241 -42.99 -0.77 -5.78
C GLU A 241 -42.47 -2.13 -5.28
N ASN A 242 -41.17 -2.27 -5.06
CA ASN A 242 -40.57 -3.52 -4.56
C ASN A 242 -39.38 -3.23 -3.63
N PRO A 243 -39.61 -2.84 -2.37
CA PRO A 243 -38.49 -2.57 -1.44
C PRO A 243 -37.63 -3.81 -1.15
N ASP A 244 -38.16 -5.02 -1.36
CA ASP A 244 -37.46 -6.27 -1.02
C ASP A 244 -36.35 -6.60 -2.02
N ILE A 245 -36.54 -6.35 -3.32
CA ILE A 245 -35.45 -6.53 -4.31
C ILE A 245 -34.31 -5.53 -4.06
N TRP A 246 -34.64 -4.30 -3.66
CA TRP A 246 -33.65 -3.28 -3.28
C TRP A 246 -32.89 -3.69 -2.02
N LYS A 247 -33.56 -4.21 -0.98
CA LYS A 247 -32.87 -4.77 0.18
C LYS A 247 -32.03 -5.99 -0.19
N GLN A 248 -32.53 -6.88 -1.03
CA GLN A 248 -31.81 -8.08 -1.44
C GLN A 248 -30.51 -7.74 -2.18
N ALA A 249 -30.50 -6.67 -2.96
CA ALA A 249 -29.31 -6.23 -3.68
C ALA A 249 -28.32 -5.42 -2.83
N ALA A 250 -28.68 -5.01 -1.60
CA ALA A 250 -27.80 -4.22 -0.75
C ALA A 250 -26.75 -5.10 -0.05
N PRO A 251 -25.44 -4.76 -0.11
CA PRO A 251 -24.40 -5.47 0.65
C PRO A 251 -24.67 -5.57 2.15
N LEU A 252 -25.22 -4.50 2.76
CA LEU A 252 -25.54 -4.45 4.19
C LEU A 252 -26.54 -5.53 4.63
N THR A 253 -27.40 -6.02 3.73
CA THR A 253 -28.35 -7.09 4.06
C THR A 253 -27.67 -8.44 4.31
N HIS A 254 -26.47 -8.64 3.74
CA HIS A 254 -25.81 -9.96 3.71
C HIS A 254 -24.51 -10.01 4.49
N VAL A 255 -24.02 -8.88 5.01
CA VAL A 255 -22.78 -8.85 5.79
C VAL A 255 -22.89 -9.73 7.03
N GLY A 256 -21.84 -10.50 7.29
CA GLY A 256 -21.75 -11.39 8.44
C GLY A 256 -20.40 -12.08 8.53
N LYS A 257 -20.33 -13.16 9.30
CA LYS A 257 -19.07 -13.90 9.61
C LYS A 257 -18.31 -14.43 8.38
N HIS A 258 -18.95 -14.56 7.22
CA HIS A 258 -18.34 -15.03 5.96
C HIS A 258 -17.67 -13.91 5.16
N ASN A 259 -17.85 -12.65 5.57
CA ASN A 259 -17.24 -11.51 4.90
C ASN A 259 -15.71 -11.58 4.99
N PRO A 260 -15.00 -11.17 3.92
CA PRO A 260 -13.57 -10.98 3.99
C PRO A 260 -13.23 -9.62 4.63
N PRO A 261 -11.95 -9.36 4.94
CA PRO A 261 -11.49 -8.03 5.29
C PRO A 261 -11.85 -6.99 4.23
N THR A 262 -12.23 -5.78 4.67
CA THR A 262 -12.78 -4.75 3.77
C THR A 262 -12.12 -3.39 3.99
N LEU A 263 -11.62 -2.78 2.92
CA LEU A 263 -11.21 -1.38 2.89
C LEU A 263 -12.33 -0.54 2.26
N PHE A 264 -12.65 0.58 2.90
CA PHE A 264 -13.50 1.63 2.32
C PHE A 264 -12.63 2.84 1.97
N ILE A 265 -12.58 3.21 0.70
CA ILE A 265 -11.98 4.48 0.25
C ILE A 265 -13.11 5.39 -0.20
N ASN A 266 -13.25 6.53 0.46
CA ASN A 266 -14.39 7.40 0.28
C ASN A 266 -14.00 8.80 -0.18
N SER A 267 -14.86 9.39 -1.00
CA SER A 267 -14.77 10.78 -1.40
C SER A 267 -15.24 11.72 -0.27
N ALA A 268 -15.30 13.01 -0.57
CA ALA A 268 -15.93 13.98 0.33
C ALA A 268 -17.46 14.07 0.15
N VAL A 269 -18.09 13.15 -0.60
CA VAL A 269 -19.52 13.19 -0.93
C VAL A 269 -20.31 12.25 -0.02
N ASP A 270 -20.88 12.79 1.06
CA ASP A 270 -21.48 12.02 2.16
C ASP A 270 -22.51 10.96 1.75
N ARG A 271 -23.35 11.25 0.75
CA ARG A 271 -24.38 10.28 0.28
C ARG A 271 -23.80 8.97 -0.25
N MET A 272 -22.51 8.93 -0.58
CA MET A 272 -21.83 7.72 -1.06
C MET A 272 -21.44 6.77 0.07
N HIS A 273 -21.65 7.16 1.34
CA HIS A 273 -21.27 6.38 2.51
C HIS A 273 -22.43 5.59 3.12
N ALA A 274 -23.62 5.63 2.51
CA ALA A 274 -24.83 5.11 3.12
C ALA A 274 -24.71 3.63 3.50
N GLY A 275 -24.91 3.35 4.80
CA GLY A 275 -24.83 2.01 5.39
C GLY A 275 -23.42 1.53 5.71
N ARG A 276 -22.37 2.35 5.51
CA ARG A 276 -20.97 1.96 5.81
C ARG A 276 -20.74 1.71 7.28
N GLU A 277 -21.20 2.62 8.13
CA GLU A 277 -20.98 2.50 9.57
C GLU A 277 -21.70 1.26 10.13
N ASP A 278 -22.92 0.96 9.65
CA ASP A 278 -23.65 -0.26 10.02
C ASP A 278 -22.94 -1.52 9.51
N PHE A 279 -22.41 -1.48 8.29
CA PHE A 279 -21.66 -2.59 7.72
C PHE A 279 -20.40 -2.88 8.55
N ILE A 280 -19.65 -1.84 8.91
CA ILE A 280 -18.47 -1.91 9.78
C ILE A 280 -18.84 -2.42 11.17
N ALA A 281 -19.97 -1.97 11.73
CA ALA A 281 -20.45 -2.45 13.02
C ALA A 281 -20.65 -3.98 13.02
N ILE A 282 -21.21 -4.54 11.93
CA ILE A 282 -21.39 -5.99 11.79
C ILE A 282 -20.04 -6.71 11.57
N LEU A 283 -19.11 -6.14 10.80
CA LEU A 283 -17.76 -6.69 10.66
C LEU A 283 -17.04 -6.75 12.02
N ASN A 284 -17.15 -5.70 12.82
CA ASN A 284 -16.55 -5.60 14.15
C ASN A 284 -17.12 -6.67 15.10
N GLN A 285 -18.43 -6.93 15.06
CA GLN A 285 -19.07 -8.01 15.84
C GLN A 285 -18.47 -9.39 15.52
N HIS A 286 -17.94 -9.58 14.31
CA HIS A 286 -17.30 -10.81 13.87
C HIS A 286 -15.77 -10.77 13.90
N ASN A 287 -15.15 -9.72 14.45
CA ASN A 287 -13.70 -9.50 14.46
C ASN A 287 -13.07 -9.54 13.05
N ILE A 288 -13.81 -9.07 12.05
CA ILE A 288 -13.31 -8.98 10.67
C ILE A 288 -12.66 -7.62 10.48
N TYR A 289 -11.39 -7.62 10.07
CA TYR A 289 -10.64 -6.38 9.86
C TYR A 289 -11.29 -5.50 8.79
N SER A 290 -11.51 -4.23 9.13
CA SER A 290 -11.89 -3.20 8.17
C SER A 290 -11.19 -1.88 8.48
N GLU A 291 -10.98 -1.06 7.45
CA GLU A 291 -10.49 0.31 7.63
C GLU A 291 -11.15 1.28 6.65
N VAL A 292 -11.19 2.55 7.04
CA VAL A 292 -11.78 3.64 6.25
C VAL A 292 -10.70 4.67 5.92
N LYS A 293 -10.66 5.11 4.67
CA LYS A 293 -9.81 6.20 4.18
C LYS A 293 -10.70 7.23 3.48
N THR A 294 -10.71 8.47 3.97
CA THR A 294 -11.47 9.55 3.36
C THR A 294 -10.55 10.52 2.63
N LEU A 295 -10.82 10.77 1.35
CA LEU A 295 -10.11 11.73 0.51
C LEU A 295 -10.81 13.08 0.60
N LYS A 296 -10.29 13.95 1.48
CA LYS A 296 -10.86 15.27 1.73
C LYS A 296 -10.95 16.11 0.45
N GLY A 297 -12.06 16.84 0.32
CA GLY A 297 -12.32 17.73 -0.81
C GLY A 297 -12.37 17.05 -2.16
N SER A 298 -12.57 15.73 -2.22
CA SER A 298 -12.54 14.99 -3.49
C SER A 298 -13.94 14.81 -4.09
N PRO A 299 -14.07 14.81 -5.44
CA PRO A 299 -15.31 14.43 -6.10
C PRO A 299 -15.53 12.92 -5.97
N HIS A 300 -16.76 12.46 -6.22
CA HIS A 300 -17.07 11.03 -6.30
C HIS A 300 -16.16 10.26 -7.26
N THR A 301 -15.71 10.88 -8.35
CA THR A 301 -14.84 10.31 -9.39
C THR A 301 -13.34 10.48 -9.11
N PHE A 302 -12.96 10.67 -7.84
CA PHE A 302 -11.59 10.98 -7.40
C PHE A 302 -10.49 10.11 -8.03
N LEU A 303 -10.73 8.81 -8.19
CA LEU A 303 -9.77 7.85 -8.74
C LEU A 303 -9.51 8.00 -10.24
N LEU A 304 -10.23 8.88 -10.95
CA LEU A 304 -9.95 9.21 -12.34
C LEU A 304 -9.00 10.41 -12.47
N PHE A 305 -8.65 11.04 -11.34
CA PHE A 305 -8.05 12.36 -11.34
C PHE A 305 -6.94 12.57 -10.28
N ASN A 306 -5.94 13.35 -10.65
CA ASN A 306 -4.98 13.92 -9.71
C ASN A 306 -5.57 15.12 -8.97
N PRO A 307 -5.27 15.31 -7.67
CA PRO A 307 -4.20 14.65 -6.90
C PRO A 307 -4.61 13.37 -6.14
N TRP A 308 -5.85 12.90 -6.28
CA TRP A 308 -6.35 11.79 -5.46
C TRP A 308 -5.95 10.40 -5.97
N PHE A 309 -5.61 10.28 -7.25
CA PHE A 309 -5.23 9.03 -7.91
C PHE A 309 -4.10 8.28 -7.17
N ASP A 310 -2.93 8.90 -7.00
CA ASP A 310 -1.77 8.26 -6.36
C ASP A 310 -2.06 7.84 -4.91
N THR A 311 -2.82 8.67 -4.19
CA THR A 311 -3.23 8.37 -2.82
C THR A 311 -4.18 7.16 -2.77
N THR A 312 -5.06 7.04 -3.76
CA THR A 312 -5.95 5.89 -3.91
C THR A 312 -5.16 4.61 -4.16
N VAL A 313 -4.19 4.65 -5.09
CA VAL A 313 -3.26 3.52 -5.36
C VAL A 313 -2.53 3.13 -4.08
N ALA A 314 -1.99 4.10 -3.35
CA ALA A 314 -1.25 3.86 -2.11
C ALA A 314 -2.13 3.20 -1.03
N TYR A 315 -3.37 3.66 -0.83
CA TYR A 315 -4.28 3.04 0.13
C TYR A 315 -4.66 1.61 -0.25
N MET A 316 -4.90 1.35 -1.53
CA MET A 316 -5.16 0.00 -2.02
C MET A 316 -3.96 -0.92 -1.78
N ASP A 317 -2.75 -0.49 -2.16
CA ASP A 317 -1.53 -1.26 -1.96
C ASP A 317 -1.27 -1.53 -0.47
N GLN A 318 -1.35 -0.50 0.37
CA GLN A 318 -1.15 -0.62 1.82
C GLN A 318 -2.11 -1.62 2.44
N PHE A 319 -3.40 -1.55 2.11
CA PHE A 319 -4.37 -2.52 2.62
C PHE A 319 -4.08 -3.93 2.14
N ILE A 320 -3.85 -4.12 0.84
CA ILE A 320 -3.58 -5.45 0.25
C ILE A 320 -2.32 -6.07 0.87
N ARG A 321 -1.26 -5.27 1.05
CA ARG A 321 -0.06 -5.69 1.77
C ARG A 321 -0.39 -5.97 3.23
N LYS A 322 -1.17 -5.15 3.92
CA LYS A 322 -1.53 -5.41 5.31
C LYS A 322 -2.25 -6.75 5.49
N ILE A 323 -3.20 -7.09 4.60
CA ILE A 323 -4.00 -8.31 4.72
C ILE A 323 -3.35 -9.58 4.13
N PHE A 324 -2.49 -9.44 3.10
CA PHE A 324 -1.87 -10.58 2.41
C PHE A 324 -0.34 -10.63 2.48
N HIS A 325 0.27 -9.54 2.92
CA HIS A 325 1.59 -9.49 3.59
C HIS A 325 1.42 -9.30 5.10
N VAL A 326 0.42 -9.96 5.68
CA VAL A 326 0.76 -10.74 6.86
C VAL A 326 1.92 -11.63 6.43
N GLN A 327 3.12 -11.18 6.81
CA GLN A 327 4.39 -11.89 6.73
C GLN A 327 4.10 -13.37 6.80
N LYS A 328 4.49 -14.13 5.77
CA LYS A 328 4.62 -15.59 5.77
C LYS A 328 4.33 -16.14 7.17
N LYS A 329 3.05 -16.41 7.48
CA LYS A 329 2.51 -16.38 8.87
C LYS A 329 3.62 -16.77 9.82
N ALA A 330 4.18 -15.79 10.53
CA ALA A 330 5.19 -16.11 11.52
C ALA A 330 4.58 -17.22 12.36
N GLU A 331 5.31 -18.31 12.55
CA GLU A 331 4.77 -19.42 13.36
C GLU A 331 4.44 -18.92 14.78
N LYS A 332 5.01 -17.77 15.16
CA LYS A 332 4.77 -17.05 16.40
C LYS A 332 4.66 -15.54 16.15
N GLU A 333 3.53 -14.96 16.52
CA GLU A 333 3.30 -13.51 16.61
C GLU A 333 3.29 -13.12 18.09
N ILE A 334 4.03 -12.07 18.43
CA ILE A 334 4.19 -11.54 19.79
C ILE A 334 3.71 -10.09 19.78
N THR A 335 2.80 -9.73 20.68
CA THR A 335 2.34 -8.35 20.85
C THR A 335 3.02 -7.68 22.04
N VAL A 336 3.57 -6.49 21.83
CA VAL A 336 4.09 -5.61 22.89
C VAL A 336 3.13 -4.45 23.09
N ALA A 337 2.73 -4.21 24.34
CA ALA A 337 1.92 -3.06 24.71
C ALA A 337 2.26 -2.61 26.14
N GLN A 338 2.77 -1.37 26.30
CA GLN A 338 3.13 -0.82 27.63
C GLN A 338 1.98 -0.88 28.64
N GLY A 339 0.73 -0.70 28.17
CA GLY A 339 -0.48 -0.78 28.98
C GLY A 339 -0.92 -2.19 29.39
N GLY A 340 -0.15 -3.24 29.05
CA GLY A 340 -0.42 -4.62 29.46
C GLY A 340 -1.47 -5.36 28.62
N SER A 341 -1.88 -4.81 27.49
CA SER A 341 -2.84 -5.45 26.56
C SER A 341 -2.19 -6.34 25.49
N GLY A 342 -0.92 -6.71 25.69
CA GLY A 342 -0.13 -7.57 24.82
C GLY A 342 0.59 -8.65 25.62
N ASP A 343 1.33 -9.52 24.94
CA ASP A 343 2.11 -10.61 25.55
C ASP A 343 3.25 -10.09 26.43
N PHE A 344 3.83 -8.94 26.06
CA PHE A 344 4.89 -8.26 26.83
C PHE A 344 4.59 -6.77 27.00
N ARG A 345 5.17 -6.18 28.05
CA ARG A 345 5.09 -4.72 28.30
C ARG A 345 6.25 -3.96 27.66
N THR A 346 7.39 -4.63 27.51
CA THR A 346 8.62 -4.06 26.96
C THR A 346 9.04 -4.76 25.68
N VAL A 347 9.79 -4.06 24.84
CA VAL A 347 10.28 -4.62 23.57
C VAL A 347 11.43 -5.58 23.82
N GLN A 348 12.31 -5.31 24.80
CA GLN A 348 13.42 -6.21 25.11
C GLN A 348 12.93 -7.58 25.61
N GLU A 349 11.85 -7.65 26.40
CA GLU A 349 11.26 -8.93 26.81
C GLU A 349 10.79 -9.76 25.62
N ALA A 350 10.14 -9.11 24.64
CA ALA A 350 9.70 -9.78 23.42
C ALA A 350 10.89 -10.29 22.58
N LEU A 351 11.96 -9.50 22.44
CA LEU A 351 13.20 -9.93 21.78
C LEU A 351 13.85 -11.11 22.52
N ASN A 352 13.86 -11.08 23.85
CA ASN A 352 14.38 -12.16 24.68
C ASN A 352 13.59 -13.46 24.50
N ALA A 353 12.27 -13.38 24.26
CA ALA A 353 11.39 -14.52 24.06
C ALA A 353 11.53 -15.22 22.70
N VAL A 354 12.29 -14.65 21.75
CA VAL A 354 12.65 -15.33 20.50
C VAL A 354 13.61 -16.49 20.81
N PRO A 355 13.41 -17.72 20.31
CA PRO A 355 14.32 -18.82 20.59
C PRO A 355 15.76 -18.55 20.14
N VAL A 356 16.74 -19.04 20.88
CA VAL A 356 18.13 -19.10 20.42
C VAL A 356 18.23 -20.04 19.22
N ASN A 357 19.07 -19.72 18.24
CA ASN A 357 19.20 -20.41 16.96
C ASN A 357 17.89 -20.46 16.15
N ASN A 358 17.08 -19.40 16.27
CA ASN A 358 15.81 -19.31 15.55
C ASN A 358 16.05 -19.35 14.02
N LYS A 359 15.29 -20.20 13.33
CA LYS A 359 15.31 -20.35 11.87
C LYS A 359 13.96 -20.02 11.22
N LYS A 360 13.00 -19.56 12.02
CA LYS A 360 11.61 -19.37 11.60
C LYS A 360 11.21 -17.90 11.75
N PRO A 361 10.36 -17.34 10.88
CA PRO A 361 9.91 -15.96 11.06
C PRO A 361 9.21 -15.78 12.41
N VAL A 362 9.60 -14.74 13.15
CA VAL A 362 8.92 -14.28 14.37
C VAL A 362 8.57 -12.81 14.19
N THR A 363 7.29 -12.49 14.34
CA THR A 363 6.80 -11.12 14.27
C THR A 363 6.57 -10.59 15.68
N ILE A 364 7.12 -9.42 15.98
CA ILE A 364 6.85 -8.67 17.19
C ILE A 364 6.07 -7.41 16.77
N PHE A 365 4.77 -7.43 17.02
CA PHE A 365 3.89 -6.29 16.81
C PHE A 365 3.95 -5.36 18.03
N ILE A 366 4.25 -4.08 17.83
CA ILE A 366 4.49 -3.12 18.91
C ILE A 366 3.40 -2.05 18.82
N LYS A 367 2.53 -2.00 19.84
CA LYS A 367 1.48 -0.97 19.93
C LYS A 367 2.07 0.42 20.13
N LYS A 368 1.29 1.45 19.81
CA LYS A 368 1.66 2.85 20.03
C LYS A 368 2.16 3.08 21.47
N GLY A 369 3.24 3.85 21.59
CA GLY A 369 3.93 4.13 22.83
C GLY A 369 5.36 4.62 22.58
N ILE A 370 5.94 5.23 23.62
CA ILE A 370 7.36 5.60 23.65
C ILE A 370 8.06 4.58 24.55
N TYR A 371 8.82 3.69 23.93
CA TYR A 371 9.57 2.62 24.58
C TYR A 371 11.00 3.10 24.79
N LYS A 372 11.28 3.62 25.99
CA LYS A 372 12.63 4.07 26.37
C LYS A 372 13.45 2.89 26.89
N GLU A 373 14.09 2.17 25.99
CA GLU A 373 14.80 0.91 26.26
C GLU A 373 16.11 0.87 25.46
N LYS A 374 17.18 0.34 26.06
CA LYS A 374 18.41 0.01 25.34
C LYS A 374 18.29 -1.41 24.77
N LEU A 375 17.97 -1.51 23.49
CA LEU A 375 17.55 -2.74 22.84
C LEU A 375 18.71 -3.52 22.23
N TYR A 376 18.70 -4.84 22.38
CA TYR A 376 19.69 -5.74 21.80
C TYR A 376 19.01 -6.97 21.20
N LEU A 377 19.25 -7.19 19.91
CA LEU A 377 18.86 -8.40 19.20
C LEU A 377 20.11 -9.23 18.86
N ASP A 378 20.28 -10.32 19.60
CA ASP A 378 21.41 -11.23 19.48
C ASP A 378 21.48 -11.96 18.13
N SER A 379 22.68 -12.26 17.63
CA SER A 379 22.89 -12.90 16.32
C SER A 379 22.28 -14.30 16.22
N SER A 380 22.06 -14.98 17.35
CA SER A 380 21.40 -16.30 17.38
C SER A 380 19.88 -16.24 17.15
N LYS A 381 19.26 -15.04 17.17
CA LYS A 381 17.81 -14.85 17.09
C LYS A 381 17.40 -14.29 15.71
N GLN A 382 17.72 -15.02 14.65
CA GLN A 382 17.47 -14.59 13.26
C GLN A 382 15.98 -14.52 12.89
N PHE A 383 15.66 -13.92 11.74
CA PHE A 383 14.30 -13.86 11.17
C PHE A 383 13.27 -13.15 12.05
N VAL A 384 13.70 -12.17 12.84
CA VAL A 384 12.82 -11.32 13.65
C VAL A 384 12.31 -10.15 12.83
N SER A 385 11.02 -9.86 12.95
CA SER A 385 10.39 -8.71 12.34
C SER A 385 9.71 -7.83 13.37
N LEU A 386 10.05 -6.54 13.42
CA LEU A 386 9.31 -5.55 14.21
C LEU A 386 8.26 -4.87 13.34
N VAL A 387 7.02 -4.80 13.82
CA VAL A 387 5.94 -4.07 13.15
C VAL A 387 5.33 -3.11 14.15
N GLY A 388 5.52 -1.81 13.94
CA GLY A 388 4.85 -0.80 14.74
C GLY A 388 3.38 -0.66 14.34
N GLU A 389 2.52 -0.35 15.30
CA GLU A 389 1.12 -0.02 15.04
C GLU A 389 0.99 1.28 14.23
N ASP A 390 1.92 2.21 14.45
CA ASP A 390 1.97 3.51 13.79
C ASP A 390 3.39 4.06 13.75
N LYS A 391 3.84 4.49 12.57
CA LYS A 391 5.19 4.99 12.33
C LYS A 391 5.56 6.16 13.23
N PHE A 392 4.64 7.08 13.52
CA PHE A 392 4.93 8.31 14.26
C PHE A 392 4.81 8.12 15.77
N ASN A 393 3.95 7.22 16.21
CA ASN A 393 3.57 7.06 17.61
C ASN A 393 4.06 5.74 18.24
N THR A 394 4.74 4.88 17.48
CA THR A 394 5.49 3.73 18.00
C THR A 394 6.97 4.07 17.93
N VAL A 395 7.56 4.44 19.07
CA VAL A 395 8.92 5.01 19.14
C VAL A 395 9.79 4.16 20.05
N LEU A 396 10.89 3.63 19.51
CA LEU A 396 11.94 2.95 20.26
C LEU A 396 13.10 3.93 20.48
N THR A 397 13.42 4.25 21.73
CA THR A 397 14.34 5.35 22.05
C THR A 397 15.27 5.06 23.23
N TYR A 398 16.44 5.69 23.23
CA TYR A 398 17.39 5.75 24.34
C TYR A 398 18.31 6.96 24.18
N ASN A 399 19.16 7.26 25.17
CA ASN A 399 20.01 8.48 25.18
C ASN A 399 21.47 8.22 25.54
N ASP A 400 22.02 7.07 25.15
CA ASP A 400 23.45 6.86 25.29
C ASP A 400 24.22 7.63 24.22
N HIS A 401 25.36 8.18 24.61
CA HIS A 401 26.22 9.01 23.76
C HIS A 401 27.65 8.95 24.28
N THR A 402 28.62 9.27 23.41
CA THR A 402 30.04 9.25 23.77
C THR A 402 30.33 10.13 24.99
N GLY A 403 31.15 9.61 25.91
CA GLY A 403 31.57 10.30 27.12
C GLY A 403 30.63 10.11 28.32
N LYS A 404 29.40 9.67 28.10
CA LYS A 404 28.50 9.28 29.20
C LYS A 404 29.04 8.04 29.91
N ILE A 405 28.91 7.98 31.24
CA ILE A 405 29.26 6.78 32.01
C ILE A 405 28.04 5.84 32.05
N SER A 406 28.22 4.60 31.61
CA SER A 406 27.18 3.57 31.66
C SER A 406 26.89 3.15 33.10
N PRO A 407 25.73 2.49 33.39
CA PRO A 407 25.45 1.95 34.72
C PRO A 407 26.48 0.96 35.26
N LYS A 408 27.34 0.39 34.39
CA LYS A 408 28.42 -0.52 34.76
C LYS A 408 29.74 0.18 35.06
N GLY A 409 29.82 1.50 34.90
CA GLY A 409 31.04 2.30 35.10
C GLY A 409 31.87 2.51 33.84
N ASP A 410 31.56 1.85 32.73
CA ASP A 410 32.28 2.03 31.46
C ASP A 410 31.93 3.36 30.79
N THR A 411 32.93 4.04 30.23
CA THR A 411 32.71 5.21 29.37
C THR A 411 32.13 4.77 28.03
N ILE A 412 30.95 5.27 27.71
CA ILE A 412 30.28 5.04 26.44
C ILE A 412 31.06 5.73 25.31
N ASN A 413 31.15 5.05 24.19
CA ASN A 413 31.70 5.54 22.94
C ASN A 413 30.68 5.30 21.80
N THR A 414 31.01 5.71 20.58
CA THR A 414 30.13 5.51 19.41
C THR A 414 29.59 4.08 19.30
N GLN A 415 30.45 3.05 19.43
CA GLN A 415 30.11 1.63 19.28
C GLN A 415 29.21 1.08 20.40
N THR A 416 29.05 1.83 21.49
CA THR A 416 28.22 1.43 22.65
C THR A 416 27.09 2.40 22.92
N SER A 417 26.96 3.46 22.10
CA SER A 417 25.96 4.53 22.24
C SER A 417 24.59 4.20 21.67
N TRP A 418 24.44 3.05 20.99
CA TRP A 418 23.22 2.65 20.31
C TRP A 418 21.99 2.63 21.24
N SER A 419 20.85 3.07 20.72
CA SER A 419 19.53 2.77 21.29
C SER A 419 19.09 1.36 20.95
N PHE A 420 19.37 0.88 19.73
CA PHE A 420 19.11 -0.49 19.32
C PHE A 420 20.28 -1.08 18.51
N LEU A 421 20.83 -2.19 18.99
CA LEU A 421 21.81 -3.02 18.27
C LEU A 421 21.18 -4.29 17.71
N ILE A 422 21.30 -4.49 16.40
CA ILE A 422 20.74 -5.61 15.64
C ILE A 422 21.88 -6.46 15.07
N LYS A 423 22.22 -7.56 15.75
CA LYS A 423 23.21 -8.53 15.27
C LYS A 423 22.62 -9.69 14.46
N ALA A 424 21.30 -9.86 14.50
CA ALA A 424 20.62 -10.96 13.83
C ALA A 424 20.47 -10.74 12.32
N ASP A 425 20.76 -11.78 11.55
CA ASP A 425 20.49 -11.79 10.11
C ASP A 425 18.97 -11.85 9.80
N ASN A 426 18.60 -11.37 8.62
CA ASN A 426 17.23 -11.37 8.10
C ASN A 426 16.25 -10.61 9.01
N PHE A 427 16.72 -9.57 9.69
CA PHE A 427 15.90 -8.66 10.47
C PHE A 427 15.02 -7.81 9.55
N THR A 428 13.76 -7.58 9.94
CA THR A 428 12.93 -6.56 9.28
C THR A 428 12.26 -5.61 10.26
N ALA A 429 12.00 -4.38 9.84
CA ALA A 429 11.18 -3.43 10.58
C ALA A 429 10.24 -2.66 9.65
N THR A 430 9.00 -2.48 10.09
CA THR A 430 7.98 -1.72 9.36
C THR A 430 7.18 -0.81 10.30
N ASP A 431 6.82 0.39 9.83
CA ASP A 431 5.90 1.32 10.49
C ASP A 431 6.32 1.71 11.93
N ILE A 432 7.62 1.97 12.15
CA ILE A 432 8.15 2.29 13.48
C ILE A 432 9.23 3.40 13.44
N THR A 433 9.39 4.14 14.54
CA THR A 433 10.48 5.12 14.72
C THR A 433 11.56 4.54 15.64
N PHE A 434 12.82 4.65 15.21
CA PHE A 434 14.02 4.46 16.02
C PHE A 434 14.66 5.81 16.33
N GLN A 435 14.99 6.05 17.59
CA GLN A 435 15.50 7.35 18.03
C GLN A 435 16.67 7.20 19.00
N ASN A 436 17.63 8.12 18.90
CA ASN A 436 18.49 8.46 20.03
C ASN A 436 18.17 9.89 20.50
N ASP A 437 17.71 10.04 21.74
CA ASP A 437 17.27 11.30 22.33
C ASP A 437 18.33 11.99 23.20
N ALA A 438 19.62 11.67 23.01
CA ALA A 438 20.73 12.30 23.74
C ALA A 438 20.86 13.82 23.56
N GLY A 439 20.35 14.36 22.45
CA GLY A 439 20.31 15.81 22.19
C GLY A 439 21.42 16.33 21.27
N PHE A 440 21.28 17.59 20.85
CA PHE A 440 22.09 18.20 19.79
C PHE A 440 23.59 18.33 20.14
N THR A 441 23.92 18.50 21.42
CA THR A 441 25.29 18.76 21.90
C THR A 441 25.99 17.51 22.44
N ALA A 442 25.37 16.33 22.37
CA ALA A 442 25.84 15.12 23.02
C ALA A 442 27.03 14.42 22.32
N GLY A 443 27.42 14.88 21.12
CA GLY A 443 28.38 14.16 20.28
C GLY A 443 27.74 12.93 19.63
N GLN A 444 28.52 11.87 19.40
CA GLN A 444 28.05 10.65 18.72
C GLN A 444 27.00 9.92 19.58
N ALA A 445 25.84 9.63 18.98
CA ALA A 445 24.73 8.99 19.66
C ALA A 445 23.89 8.17 18.66
N VAL A 446 24.13 6.86 18.63
CA VAL A 446 23.55 5.96 17.62
C VAL A 446 22.10 5.64 17.94
N ALA A 447 21.19 5.81 16.98
CA ALA A 447 19.80 5.36 17.10
C ALA A 447 19.68 3.87 16.77
N VAL A 448 20.29 3.45 15.66
CA VAL A 448 20.32 2.04 15.24
C VAL A 448 21.72 1.68 14.79
N GLU A 449 22.24 0.60 15.38
CA GLU A 449 23.36 -0.15 14.83
C GLU A 449 22.84 -1.43 14.18
N SER A 450 22.96 -1.50 12.86
CA SER A 450 22.56 -2.65 12.04
C SER A 450 23.81 -3.40 11.61
N ASP A 451 24.04 -4.59 12.18
CA ASP A 451 25.25 -5.40 12.03
C ASP A 451 24.99 -6.73 11.28
N GLY A 452 23.82 -7.35 11.51
CA GLY A 452 23.40 -8.58 10.82
C GLY A 452 23.21 -8.38 9.30
N ASP A 453 23.34 -9.46 8.53
CA ASP A 453 23.14 -9.44 7.07
C ASP A 453 21.65 -9.49 6.71
N LYS A 454 21.31 -8.91 5.56
CA LYS A 454 19.95 -8.88 4.98
C LYS A 454 18.90 -8.14 5.82
N ALA A 455 19.29 -7.03 6.43
CA ALA A 455 18.36 -6.18 7.17
C ALA A 455 17.45 -5.38 6.22
N VAL A 456 16.15 -5.31 6.52
CA VAL A 456 15.16 -4.56 5.71
C VAL A 456 14.35 -3.62 6.58
N PHE A 457 14.31 -2.34 6.21
CA PHE A 457 13.51 -1.32 6.89
C PHE A 457 12.54 -0.68 5.89
N LYS A 458 11.24 -0.71 6.20
CA LYS A 458 10.19 -0.17 5.33
C LYS A 458 9.32 0.83 6.09
N ASN A 459 9.12 2.01 5.52
CA ASN A 459 8.32 3.06 6.15
C ASN A 459 8.73 3.31 7.62
N CYS A 460 10.04 3.33 7.90
CA CYS A 460 10.58 3.58 9.24
C CYS A 460 11.11 5.02 9.37
N ARG A 461 11.32 5.48 10.61
CA ARG A 461 11.98 6.76 10.89
C ARG A 461 13.22 6.54 11.74
N PHE A 462 14.30 7.25 11.45
CA PHE A 462 15.56 7.25 12.20
C PHE A 462 15.87 8.68 12.62
N ILE A 463 15.80 8.93 13.93
CA ILE A 463 15.80 10.28 14.48
C ILE A 463 16.99 10.44 15.44
N GLY A 464 17.80 11.47 15.22
CA GLY A 464 18.87 11.81 16.15
C GLY A 464 19.65 13.03 15.69
N PHE A 465 20.93 13.07 16.07
CA PHE A 465 21.86 14.14 15.70
C PHE A 465 23.11 13.57 15.04
N GLN A 466 24.21 13.36 15.77
CA GLN A 466 25.44 12.83 15.18
C GLN A 466 25.45 11.30 15.26
N ASP A 467 25.90 10.64 14.18
CA ASP A 467 26.05 9.18 14.08
C ASP A 467 24.73 8.38 14.24
N VAL A 468 23.64 8.81 13.61
CA VAL A 468 22.29 8.23 13.83
C VAL A 468 22.14 6.77 13.39
N LEU A 469 22.52 6.46 12.15
CA LEU A 469 22.39 5.13 11.56
C LEU A 469 23.78 4.53 11.31
N PHE A 470 24.15 3.57 12.15
CA PHE A 470 25.40 2.83 12.00
C PHE A 470 25.16 1.52 11.23
N THR A 471 25.52 1.52 9.95
CA THR A 471 25.47 0.34 9.07
C THR A 471 26.77 -0.46 9.20
N ASN A 472 26.88 -1.18 10.31
CA ASN A 472 28.08 -1.90 10.71
C ASN A 472 28.27 -3.20 9.89
N ASN A 473 29.47 -3.77 9.95
CA ASN A 473 29.89 -5.01 9.30
C ASN A 473 29.95 -4.95 7.76
N GLU A 474 31.16 -5.07 7.20
CA GLU A 474 31.40 -5.10 5.75
C GLU A 474 30.71 -6.25 5.00
N LYS A 475 30.28 -7.29 5.70
CA LYS A 475 29.52 -8.42 5.11
C LYS A 475 28.01 -8.17 5.13
N SER A 476 27.53 -7.18 5.87
CA SER A 476 26.11 -6.85 5.96
C SER A 476 25.60 -6.20 4.68
N ARG A 477 24.44 -6.67 4.22
CA ARG A 477 23.62 -6.04 3.18
C ARG A 477 22.33 -5.52 3.77
N GLN A 478 21.97 -4.28 3.44
CA GLN A 478 20.83 -3.61 4.08
C GLN A 478 19.99 -2.84 3.05
N TYR A 479 18.66 -2.87 3.23
CA TYR A 479 17.71 -2.23 2.33
C TYR A 479 16.73 -1.34 3.12
N TYR A 480 16.62 -0.08 2.70
CA TYR A 480 15.77 0.92 3.34
C TYR A 480 14.82 1.51 2.29
N GLU A 481 13.50 1.39 2.48
CA GLU A 481 12.49 1.85 1.51
C GLU A 481 11.45 2.75 2.17
N ASN A 482 11.13 3.88 1.52
CA ASN A 482 10.14 4.85 2.01
C ASN A 482 10.42 5.33 3.45
N CYS A 483 11.70 5.36 3.85
CA CYS A 483 12.10 5.73 5.20
C CYS A 483 12.32 7.26 5.33
N TYR A 484 12.41 7.72 6.56
CA TYR A 484 12.84 9.08 6.91
C TYR A 484 14.05 9.00 7.84
N ILE A 485 15.12 9.74 7.55
CA ILE A 485 16.34 9.80 8.35
C ILE A 485 16.71 11.26 8.58
N GLU A 486 16.89 11.68 9.84
CA GLU A 486 17.39 13.01 10.15
C GLU A 486 18.61 12.98 11.08
N GLY A 487 19.52 13.94 10.88
CA GLY A 487 20.73 14.06 11.69
C GLY A 487 21.59 15.26 11.34
N THR A 488 22.81 15.30 11.88
CA THR A 488 23.75 16.43 11.79
C THR A 488 25.04 16.01 11.10
N THR A 489 25.98 15.44 11.85
CA THR A 489 27.29 14.98 11.37
C THR A 489 27.27 13.47 11.20
N ASP A 490 27.73 12.98 10.06
CA ASP A 490 27.99 11.56 9.76
C ASP A 490 26.79 10.65 10.08
N PHE A 491 25.58 11.16 9.93
CA PHE A 491 24.40 10.52 10.51
C PHE A 491 23.98 9.23 9.77
N ILE A 492 24.62 8.92 8.64
CA ILE A 492 24.61 7.60 8.00
C ILE A 492 26.06 7.15 7.78
N PHE A 493 26.53 6.15 8.53
CA PHE A 493 27.95 5.77 8.52
C PHE A 493 28.17 4.26 8.73
N GLY A 494 29.39 3.79 8.47
CA GLY A 494 29.72 2.36 8.52
C GLY A 494 30.22 1.77 7.20
N SER A 495 30.28 0.45 7.12
CA SER A 495 31.00 -0.30 6.08
C SER A 495 30.12 -1.22 5.24
N ALA A 496 28.83 -1.35 5.58
CA ALA A 496 27.90 -2.25 4.92
C ALA A 496 27.63 -1.85 3.45
N THR A 497 27.09 -2.80 2.67
CA THR A 497 26.51 -2.51 1.35
C THR A 497 25.03 -2.19 1.52
N VAL A 498 24.62 -0.97 1.14
CA VAL A 498 23.30 -0.44 1.50
C VAL A 498 22.59 0.20 0.32
N TRP A 499 21.30 -0.10 0.17
CA TRP A 499 20.42 0.57 -0.78
C TRP A 499 19.31 1.32 -0.05
N PHE A 500 19.23 2.62 -0.31
CA PHE A 500 18.14 3.49 0.12
C PHE A 500 17.26 3.81 -1.09
N GLU A 501 15.99 3.40 -1.04
CA GLU A 501 14.98 3.66 -2.06
C GLU A 501 13.94 4.63 -1.51
N LYS A 502 13.62 5.69 -2.26
CA LYS A 502 12.52 6.63 -1.91
C LYS A 502 12.61 7.17 -0.48
N THR A 503 13.83 7.31 0.04
CA THR A 503 14.07 7.72 1.42
C THR A 503 14.23 9.24 1.50
N HIS A 504 13.59 9.84 2.50
CA HIS A 504 13.74 11.26 2.80
C HIS A 504 14.85 11.44 3.84
N ILE A 505 15.88 12.19 3.48
CA ILE A 505 17.06 12.47 4.28
C ILE A 505 17.05 13.96 4.65
N HIS A 506 17.11 14.27 5.94
CA HIS A 506 16.96 15.61 6.46
C HIS A 506 18.15 16.04 7.33
N SER A 507 18.87 17.07 6.89
CA SER A 507 20.06 17.60 7.55
C SER A 507 19.72 18.71 8.53
N LYS A 508 20.29 18.68 9.73
CA LYS A 508 20.02 19.63 10.84
C LYS A 508 21.22 20.50 11.21
N LYS A 509 22.35 20.36 10.49
CA LYS A 509 23.60 21.11 10.71
C LYS A 509 24.41 21.15 9.42
N ASN A 510 25.17 22.24 9.20
CA ASN A 510 26.18 22.36 8.15
C ASN A 510 27.31 21.35 8.40
N SER A 511 27.15 20.11 7.94
CA SER A 511 28.07 19.01 8.15
C SER A 511 27.89 17.94 7.06
N HIS A 512 27.94 16.65 7.38
CA HIS A 512 28.04 15.57 6.40
C HIS A 512 26.88 14.59 6.55
N ILE A 513 26.24 14.23 5.42
CA ILE A 513 25.20 13.21 5.41
C ILE A 513 25.81 11.83 5.66
N THR A 514 26.79 11.44 4.84
CA THR A 514 27.43 10.12 4.96
C THR A 514 28.87 10.17 5.44
N ALA A 515 29.25 9.14 6.19
CA ALA A 515 30.64 8.79 6.48
C ALA A 515 30.88 7.30 6.17
N ALA A 516 30.97 6.98 4.88
CA ALA A 516 31.18 5.61 4.43
C ALA A 516 32.62 5.14 4.72
N SER A 517 32.75 3.87 5.10
CA SER A 517 34.02 3.17 5.36
C SER A 517 34.14 1.87 4.56
N THR A 518 33.51 1.86 3.37
CA THR A 518 33.49 0.72 2.45
C THR A 518 34.91 0.18 2.21
N PRO A 519 35.16 -1.13 2.42
CA PRO A 519 36.45 -1.74 2.12
C PRO A 519 36.77 -1.73 0.62
N LYS A 520 38.06 -1.87 0.29
CA LYS A 520 38.57 -1.91 -1.08
C LYS A 520 37.96 -3.06 -1.89
N GLU A 521 37.74 -4.19 -1.23
CA GLU A 521 37.27 -5.45 -1.80
C GLU A 521 35.76 -5.43 -2.09
N LYS A 522 35.03 -4.46 -1.55
CA LYS A 522 33.59 -4.32 -1.78
C LYS A 522 33.34 -3.46 -3.00
N GLU A 523 32.72 -4.05 -4.02
CA GLU A 523 32.35 -3.36 -5.25
C GLU A 523 31.40 -2.19 -4.98
N PHE A 524 30.43 -2.37 -4.08
CA PHE A 524 29.39 -1.40 -3.75
C PHE A 524 29.39 -1.01 -2.28
N GLY A 525 29.14 0.28 -2.01
CA GLY A 525 28.92 0.83 -0.67
C GLY A 525 27.47 1.28 -0.51
N TYR A 526 27.27 2.59 -0.38
CA TYR A 526 25.93 3.18 -0.25
C TYR A 526 25.37 3.65 -1.58
N ILE A 527 24.12 3.28 -1.83
CA ILE A 527 23.37 3.72 -3.00
C ILE A 527 22.08 4.38 -2.54
N PHE A 528 21.90 5.64 -2.89
CA PHE A 528 20.69 6.40 -2.66
C PHE A 528 19.98 6.58 -3.99
N ASN A 529 18.85 5.92 -4.17
CA ASN A 529 18.07 5.97 -5.40
C ASN A 529 16.68 6.54 -5.14
N ASN A 530 16.22 7.44 -6.02
CA ASN A 530 14.93 8.13 -5.90
C ASN A 530 14.71 8.81 -4.54
N CYS A 531 15.79 9.23 -3.88
CA CYS A 531 15.73 9.83 -2.54
C CYS A 531 15.42 11.34 -2.60
N LYS A 532 15.16 11.93 -1.43
CA LYS A 532 14.98 13.37 -1.28
C LYS A 532 15.91 13.89 -0.18
N LEU A 533 16.84 14.77 -0.53
CA LEU A 533 17.73 15.45 0.41
C LEU A 533 17.18 16.83 0.74
N THR A 534 16.99 17.10 2.02
CA THR A 534 16.54 18.41 2.54
C THR A 534 17.37 18.77 3.77
N GLY A 535 17.27 20.01 4.21
CA GLY A 535 17.80 20.41 5.50
C GLY A 535 17.05 21.61 6.06
N ASP A 536 17.37 21.97 7.29
CA ASP A 536 16.89 23.20 7.92
C ASP A 536 17.20 24.42 7.04
N THR A 537 16.32 25.42 7.10
CA THR A 537 16.35 26.57 6.16
C THR A 537 17.60 27.42 6.23
N SER A 538 18.32 27.40 7.35
CA SER A 538 19.57 28.14 7.57
C SER A 538 20.82 27.42 7.02
N LEU A 539 20.68 26.20 6.50
CA LEU A 539 21.82 25.40 6.07
C LEU A 539 22.16 25.67 4.61
N HIS A 540 23.45 25.86 4.34
CA HIS A 540 24.01 26.12 3.01
C HIS A 540 25.36 25.42 2.77
N SER A 541 25.86 24.66 3.74
CA SER A 541 27.19 24.05 3.70
C SER A 541 27.18 22.58 4.13
N VAL A 542 26.13 21.84 3.75
CA VAL A 542 26.07 20.40 3.97
C VAL A 542 26.75 19.66 2.82
N SER A 543 27.55 18.63 3.10
CA SER A 543 28.08 17.74 2.08
C SER A 543 27.30 16.42 2.00
N LEU A 544 27.20 15.89 0.79
CA LEU A 544 26.71 14.55 0.47
C LEU A 544 27.45 13.45 1.26
N GLY A 545 28.75 13.62 1.51
CA GLY A 545 29.51 12.70 2.35
C GLY A 545 30.97 13.03 2.49
N ARG A 546 31.65 12.27 3.37
CA ARG A 546 33.10 12.27 3.55
C ARG A 546 33.65 10.86 3.81
N PRO A 547 34.90 10.54 3.40
CA PRO A 547 35.43 9.19 3.46
C PRO A 547 35.98 8.89 4.86
N TRP A 548 35.25 8.12 5.66
CA TRP A 548 35.76 7.66 6.95
C TRP A 548 36.92 6.66 6.77
N ARG A 549 36.93 5.91 5.66
CA ARG A 549 38.08 5.15 5.17
C ARG A 549 38.33 5.43 3.69
N THR A 550 39.56 5.19 3.24
CA THR A 550 40.09 5.65 1.94
C THR A 550 39.35 5.11 0.71
N TYR A 551 38.65 3.97 0.80
CA TYR A 551 37.88 3.35 -0.31
C TYR A 551 36.36 3.55 -0.20
N ALA A 552 35.93 4.52 0.62
CA ALA A 552 34.52 4.89 0.81
C ALA A 552 33.77 4.97 -0.52
N HIS A 553 32.60 4.34 -0.59
CA HIS A 553 31.80 4.30 -1.81
C HIS A 553 30.39 4.81 -1.52
N THR A 554 29.99 5.89 -2.17
CA THR A 554 28.64 6.46 -2.06
C THR A 554 28.17 6.98 -3.41
N VAL A 555 26.95 6.59 -3.78
CA VAL A 555 26.32 6.98 -5.05
C VAL A 555 24.94 7.56 -4.79
N TYR A 556 24.65 8.71 -5.38
CA TYR A 556 23.30 9.30 -5.42
C TYR A 556 22.74 9.25 -6.85
N MET A 557 21.60 8.60 -7.03
CA MET A 557 20.95 8.40 -8.33
C MET A 557 19.51 8.89 -8.29
N ASN A 558 19.06 9.57 -9.34
CA ASN A 558 17.67 10.04 -9.51
C ASN A 558 17.14 10.78 -8.27
N THR A 559 18.02 11.44 -7.52
CA THR A 559 17.74 11.97 -6.19
C THR A 559 17.56 13.48 -6.25
N TYR A 560 16.55 13.98 -5.53
CA TYR A 560 16.37 15.41 -5.34
C TYR A 560 17.42 15.94 -4.35
N ILE A 561 18.21 16.93 -4.76
CA ILE A 561 19.25 17.59 -3.96
C ILE A 561 18.81 19.03 -3.65
N GLY A 562 18.36 19.25 -2.41
CA GLY A 562 17.93 20.56 -1.92
C GLY A 562 19.06 21.60 -1.78
N PRO A 563 18.70 22.88 -1.55
CA PRO A 563 19.62 24.02 -1.66
C PRO A 563 20.69 24.10 -0.55
N HIS A 564 20.51 23.32 0.51
CA HIS A 564 21.43 23.23 1.65
C HIS A 564 22.75 22.51 1.34
N ILE A 565 22.82 21.77 0.24
CA ILE A 565 24.04 21.06 -0.18
C ILE A 565 25.01 22.05 -0.84
N LYS A 566 26.25 22.07 -0.36
CA LYS A 566 27.33 22.91 -0.90
C LYS A 566 27.69 22.53 -2.33
N ALA A 567 28.21 23.49 -3.09
CA ALA A 567 28.48 23.34 -4.51
C ALA A 567 29.46 22.19 -4.83
N GLU A 568 30.50 22.04 -4.00
CA GLU A 568 31.53 21.00 -4.11
C GLU A 568 30.95 19.58 -3.92
N GLY A 569 29.78 19.49 -3.27
CA GLY A 569 29.06 18.25 -2.98
C GLY A 569 29.68 17.42 -1.86
N TRP A 570 30.98 17.17 -1.90
CA TRP A 570 31.65 16.19 -1.04
C TRP A 570 32.76 16.82 -0.18
N SER A 571 33.32 16.06 0.76
CA SER A 571 34.51 16.44 1.55
C SER A 571 35.51 15.29 1.56
N ASN A 572 36.81 15.58 1.66
CA ASN A 572 37.90 14.60 1.63
C ASN A 572 38.42 14.20 3.03
N TRP A 573 37.69 14.50 4.11
CA TRP A 573 38.14 14.22 5.48
C TRP A 573 39.45 14.95 5.85
N ASN A 574 39.75 16.09 5.22
CA ASN A 574 41.03 16.81 5.36
C ASN A 574 42.26 15.94 5.04
N ASN A 575 42.10 14.97 4.13
CA ASN A 575 43.19 14.11 3.66
C ASN A 575 43.10 13.96 2.13
N THR A 576 44.03 14.58 1.41
CA THR A 576 44.08 14.61 -0.06
C THR A 576 44.40 13.25 -0.68
N ASP A 577 44.95 12.29 0.08
CA ASP A 577 45.16 10.94 -0.46
C ASP A 577 43.85 10.19 -0.72
N ASN A 578 42.77 10.60 -0.05
CA ASN A 578 41.43 10.03 -0.28
C ASN A 578 40.92 10.28 -1.70
N ASP A 579 41.36 11.38 -2.34
CA ASP A 579 40.98 11.77 -3.69
C ASP A 579 41.37 10.69 -4.73
N LYS A 580 42.37 9.85 -4.41
CA LYS A 580 42.88 8.78 -5.29
C LYS A 580 42.05 7.50 -5.26
N THR A 581 41.35 7.23 -4.16
CA THR A 581 40.75 5.92 -3.88
C THR A 581 39.27 5.96 -3.54
N THR A 582 38.75 7.12 -3.13
CA THR A 582 37.34 7.31 -2.79
C THR A 582 36.48 7.18 -4.05
N ARG A 583 35.34 6.50 -3.93
CA ARG A 583 34.41 6.22 -5.02
C ARG A 583 33.11 6.98 -4.80
N TYR A 584 33.10 8.25 -5.16
CA TYR A 584 31.88 9.06 -5.11
C TYR A 584 31.31 9.31 -6.49
N ALA A 585 30.01 9.06 -6.62
CA ALA A 585 29.34 9.24 -7.90
C ALA A 585 27.92 9.76 -7.80
N GLU A 586 27.46 10.39 -8.88
CA GLU A 586 26.10 10.89 -9.02
C GLU A 586 25.53 10.50 -10.40
N TYR A 587 24.20 10.33 -10.49
CA TYR A 587 23.52 10.03 -11.76
C TYR A 587 22.11 10.65 -11.80
N LYS A 588 21.87 11.53 -12.76
CA LYS A 588 20.54 12.15 -13.00
C LYS A 588 19.88 12.72 -11.74
N ASN A 589 20.68 13.23 -10.81
CA ASN A 589 20.16 14.00 -9.68
C ASN A 589 19.58 15.33 -10.18
N TYR A 590 18.59 15.83 -9.46
CA TYR A 590 17.88 17.06 -9.82
C TYR A 590 17.66 17.94 -8.58
N GLY A 591 17.29 19.20 -8.78
CA GLY A 591 17.10 20.17 -7.70
C GLY A 591 18.16 21.28 -7.71
N PRO A 592 18.04 22.26 -6.81
CA PRO A 592 18.83 23.50 -6.87
C PRO A 592 20.34 23.29 -6.69
N SER A 593 20.77 22.26 -5.95
CA SER A 593 22.21 21.98 -5.70
C SER A 593 22.73 20.76 -6.47
N SER A 594 22.07 20.35 -7.55
CA SER A 594 22.44 19.15 -8.33
C SER A 594 23.37 19.42 -9.52
N ASN A 595 23.92 20.64 -9.68
CA ASN A 595 24.81 20.95 -10.81
C ASN A 595 26.12 20.15 -10.73
N PRO A 596 26.40 19.23 -11.67
CA PRO A 596 27.60 18.40 -11.62
C PRO A 596 28.88 19.19 -11.90
N LYS A 597 28.80 20.35 -12.57
CA LYS A 597 29.98 21.15 -12.95
C LYS A 597 30.68 21.81 -11.76
N THR A 598 30.03 21.90 -10.61
CA THR A 598 30.60 22.52 -9.40
C THR A 598 31.18 21.51 -8.43
N ARG A 599 31.10 20.20 -8.74
CA ARG A 599 31.60 19.15 -7.87
C ARG A 599 33.12 19.12 -7.86
N ILE A 600 33.66 18.58 -6.76
CA ILE A 600 35.06 18.15 -6.67
C ILE A 600 35.47 17.26 -7.87
N ASN A 601 36.70 17.47 -8.37
CA ASN A 601 37.20 16.83 -9.59
C ASN A 601 37.38 15.30 -9.49
N TRP A 602 37.45 14.75 -8.27
CA TRP A 602 37.61 13.31 -8.02
C TRP A 602 36.28 12.59 -7.73
N SER A 603 35.14 13.30 -7.83
CA SER A 603 33.83 12.65 -7.94
C SER A 603 33.46 12.38 -9.39
N LYS A 604 32.57 11.43 -9.64
CA LYS A 604 32.21 10.98 -10.98
C LYS A 604 30.72 11.20 -11.28
N GLN A 605 30.40 11.64 -12.50
CA GLN A 605 29.06 11.44 -13.04
C GLN A 605 29.00 10.09 -13.73
N LEU A 606 28.10 9.22 -13.29
CA LEU A 606 27.93 7.92 -13.95
C LEU A 606 27.36 8.12 -15.36
N THR A 607 27.85 7.32 -16.29
CA THR A 607 27.20 7.16 -17.59
C THR A 607 25.92 6.34 -17.46
N GLU A 608 25.04 6.38 -18.45
CA GLU A 608 23.85 5.52 -18.47
C GLU A 608 24.20 4.03 -18.42
N VAL A 609 25.29 3.61 -19.08
CA VAL A 609 25.77 2.22 -19.08
C VAL A 609 26.21 1.79 -17.68
N GLU A 610 26.96 2.63 -16.98
CA GLU A 610 27.37 2.36 -15.60
C GLU A 610 26.19 2.35 -14.65
N ALA A 611 25.29 3.32 -14.77
CA ALA A 611 24.08 3.41 -13.96
C ALA A 611 23.18 2.17 -14.08
N LYS A 612 23.13 1.52 -15.25
CA LYS A 612 22.38 0.25 -15.46
C LYS A 612 22.91 -0.91 -14.61
N ASN A 613 24.16 -0.85 -14.13
CA ASN A 613 24.71 -1.86 -13.23
C ASN A 613 24.27 -1.68 -11.78
N TYR A 614 23.84 -0.47 -11.39
CA TYR A 614 23.33 -0.18 -10.05
C TYR A 614 21.88 -0.61 -9.92
N THR A 615 21.67 -1.91 -9.66
CA THR A 615 20.37 -2.48 -9.33
C THR A 615 20.46 -3.24 -8.00
N PRO A 616 19.36 -3.36 -7.23
CA PRO A 616 19.38 -4.14 -6.00
C PRO A 616 19.90 -5.57 -6.19
N LYS A 617 19.54 -6.20 -7.32
CA LYS A 617 19.99 -7.56 -7.67
C LYS A 617 21.52 -7.67 -7.78
N ASN A 618 22.15 -6.71 -8.45
CA ASN A 618 23.60 -6.71 -8.65
C ASN A 618 24.33 -6.35 -7.36
N ILE A 619 23.88 -5.28 -6.70
CA ILE A 619 24.52 -4.73 -5.49
C ILE A 619 24.50 -5.73 -4.34
N PHE A 620 23.40 -6.47 -4.20
CA PHE A 620 23.26 -7.44 -3.13
C PHE A 620 23.71 -8.85 -3.51
N ASN A 621 24.34 -9.03 -4.68
CA ASN A 621 24.87 -10.32 -5.15
C ASN A 621 23.85 -11.47 -5.00
N GLY A 622 22.68 -11.30 -5.62
CA GLY A 622 21.63 -12.32 -5.66
C GLY A 622 20.67 -12.35 -4.47
N TRP A 623 20.87 -11.56 -3.41
CA TRP A 623 19.81 -11.32 -2.42
C TRP A 623 18.78 -10.32 -2.97
N ASN A 624 17.50 -10.67 -2.87
CA ASN A 624 16.40 -9.78 -3.24
C ASN A 624 15.63 -9.34 -1.98
N PRO A 625 15.78 -8.07 -1.55
CA PRO A 625 15.07 -7.56 -0.37
C PRO A 625 13.56 -7.32 -0.58
N LEU A 626 13.07 -7.47 -1.82
CA LEU A 626 11.66 -7.28 -2.19
C LEU A 626 10.86 -8.60 -2.24
N GLN A 627 11.48 -9.75 -1.96
CA GLN A 627 10.85 -11.08 -2.03
C GLN A 627 10.38 -11.63 -0.68
#